data_AF-A0A1Q9N3L7-F1
#
_entry.id   AF-A0A1Q9N3L7-F1
#
_cell.length_a   1.000
_cell.length_b   1.000
_cell.length_c   1.000
_cell.angle_alpha   90.00
_cell.angle_beta   90.00
_cell.angle_gamma   90.00
#
_symmetry.space_group_name_H-M   'P 1'
#
loop_
_entity.id
_entity.type
_entity.pdbx_description
1 polymer ?
#
loop_
_entity_poly.entity_id
_entity_poly.type
_entity_poly.pdbx_seq_one_letter_code
_entity_poly.pdbx_strand_id
1 'polypeptide(L)' 'MEDKEHELLKAMGNCYNTCFKDFNESLRMISGWRGYTTDEVKEILLKMKTRYKIDPEYIRLRKKFPEEFPV' A
#
# COMPACT_ATOMS: atom_id res chain seq x y z
N MET A 1 3.46 2.89 -13.16
CA MET A 1 3.28 1.88 -12.10
C MET A 1 2.84 0.57 -12.74
N GLU A 2 3.30 -0.59 -12.24
CA GLU A 2 2.87 -1.90 -12.74
C GLU A 2 1.49 -2.29 -12.15
N ASP A 3 0.74 -3.15 -12.84
CA ASP A 3 -0.63 -3.51 -12.45
C ASP A 3 -0.71 -4.10 -11.03
N LYS A 4 0.27 -4.94 -10.66
CA LYS A 4 0.32 -5.55 -9.32
C LYS A 4 0.58 -4.51 -8.22
N GLU A 5 1.48 -3.56 -8.48
CA GLU A 5 1.81 -2.47 -7.56
C GLU A 5 0.59 -1.54 -7.39
N HIS A 6 -0.09 -1.22 -8.48
CA HIS A 6 -1.33 -0.42 -8.48
C HIS A 6 -2.42 -1.03 -7.63
N GLU A 7 -2.66 -2.32 -7.83
CA GLU A 7 -3.65 -3.09 -7.08
C GLU A 7 -3.29 -3.22 -5.60
N LEU A 8 -2.00 -3.33 -5.26
CA LEU A 8 -1.53 -3.36 -3.88
C LEU A 8 -1.78 -2.03 -3.16
N LEU A 9 -1.48 -0.92 -3.82
CA LEU A 9 -1.66 0.42 -3.25
C LEU A 9 -3.15 0.77 -3.08
N LYS A 10 -4.00 0.35 -4.03
CA LYS A 10 -5.46 0.40 -3.88
C LYS A 10 -5.95 -0.44 -2.70
N ALA A 11 -5.47 -1.68 -2.59
CA ALA A 11 -5.86 -2.59 -1.50
C ALA A 11 -5.50 -1.99 -0.13
N MET A 12 -4.32 -1.38 0.00
CA MET A 12 -3.90 -0.67 1.21
C MET A 12 -4.88 0.45 1.57
N GLY A 13 -5.19 1.33 0.60
CA GLY A 13 -6.17 2.40 0.82
C GLY A 13 -7.57 1.88 1.17
N ASN A 14 -8.04 0.83 0.51
CA ASN A 14 -9.35 0.25 0.80
C ASN A 14 -9.40 -0.42 2.18
N CYS A 15 -8.35 -1.14 2.55
CA CYS A 15 -8.23 -1.79 3.86
C CYS A 15 -8.25 -0.76 4.99
N TYR A 16 -7.44 0.31 4.85
CA TYR A 16 -7.43 1.39 5.82
C TYR A 16 -8.79 2.08 5.93
N ASN A 17 -9.40 2.48 4.81
CA ASN A 17 -10.68 3.20 4.84
C ASN A 17 -11.86 2.36 5.34
N THR A 18 -11.73 1.02 5.30
CA THR A 18 -12.77 0.12 5.81
C THR A 18 -12.60 -0.15 7.29
N CYS A 19 -11.37 -0.43 7.73
CA CYS A 19 -11.11 -0.97 9.06
C CYS A 19 -10.47 0.04 10.02
N PHE A 20 -10.00 1.19 9.50
CA PHE A 20 -9.27 2.25 10.21
C PHE A 20 -8.12 1.72 11.07
N LYS A 21 -7.49 0.63 10.61
CA LYS A 21 -6.40 -0.03 11.31
C LYS A 21 -5.07 0.67 11.06
N ASP A 22 -4.11 0.42 11.95
CA ASP A 22 -2.75 0.90 11.74
C ASP A 22 -2.07 0.23 10.54
N PHE A 23 -0.87 0.71 10.22
CA PHE A 23 -0.09 0.24 9.08
C PHE A 23 0.20 -1.26 9.14
N ASN A 24 0.60 -1.79 10.30
CA ASN A 24 1.01 -3.18 10.44
C ASN A 24 -0.18 -4.13 10.28
N GLU A 25 -1.31 -3.77 10.87
CA GLU A 25 -2.53 -4.56 10.73
C GLU A 25 -3.08 -4.49 9.30
N SER A 26 -3.04 -3.31 8.66
CA SER A 26 -3.41 -3.17 7.24
C SER A 26 -2.50 -4.03 6.34
N LEU A 27 -1.19 -4.08 6.61
CA LEU A 27 -0.26 -4.95 5.88
C LEU A 27 -0.62 -6.43 6.05
N ARG A 28 -0.92 -6.88 7.27
CA ARG A 28 -1.30 -8.29 7.53
C ARG A 28 -2.56 -8.70 6.77
N MET A 29 -3.53 -7.79 6.68
CA MET A 29 -4.78 -8.04 5.97
C MET A 29 -4.57 -8.17 4.46
N ILE A 30 -3.75 -7.30 3.86
CA ILE A 30 -3.51 -7.33 2.41
C ILE A 30 -2.49 -8.39 1.98
N SER A 31 -1.56 -8.77 2.86
CA SER A 31 -0.55 -9.80 2.58
C SER A 31 -1.17 -11.19 2.46
N GLY A 32 -2.01 -11.56 3.44
CA GLY A 32 -2.70 -12.85 3.47
C GLY A 32 -3.59 -13.12 2.25
N TRP A 33 -4.20 -12.07 1.69
CA TRP A 33 -5.07 -12.21 0.51
C TRP A 33 -4.31 -12.38 -0.81
N ARG A 34 -3.03 -12.02 -0.85
CA ARG A 34 -2.23 -11.95 -2.09
C ARG A 34 -1.12 -13.00 -2.16
N GLY A 35 -1.02 -13.87 -1.16
CA GLY A 35 0.03 -14.90 -1.09
C GLY A 35 1.43 -14.34 -0.83
N TYR A 36 1.52 -13.09 -0.39
CA TYR A 36 2.76 -12.46 0.05
C TYR A 36 2.84 -12.52 1.57
N THR A 37 4.06 -12.51 2.08
CA THR A 37 4.32 -12.20 3.48
C THR A 37 4.14 -10.70 3.74
N THR A 38 3.90 -10.35 4.99
CA THR A 38 3.81 -8.94 5.43
C THR A 38 5.08 -8.15 5.11
N ASP A 39 6.25 -8.79 5.22
CA ASP A 39 7.54 -8.15 4.95
C ASP A 39 7.75 -7.88 3.46
N GLU A 40 7.38 -8.83 2.59
CA GLU A 40 7.43 -8.63 1.14
C GLU A 40 6.53 -7.48 0.70
N VAL A 41 5.29 -7.42 1.20
CA VAL A 41 4.36 -6.32 0.90
C VAL A 41 4.96 -4.98 1.35
N LYS A 42 5.53 -4.93 2.56
CA LYS A 42 6.16 -3.72 3.09
C LYS A 42 7.32 -3.27 2.21
N GLU A 43 8.17 -4.20 1.76
CA GLU A 43 9.29 -3.89 0.86
C GLU A 43 8.80 -3.36 -0.49
N ILE A 44 7.77 -3.98 -1.08
CA ILE A 44 7.17 -3.51 -2.33
C ILE A 44 6.64 -2.09 -2.18
N LEU A 45 5.88 -1.81 -1.12
CA LEU A 45 5.33 -0.47 -0.86
C LEU A 45 6.44 0.58 -0.68
N LEU A 46 7.52 0.26 0.04
CA LEU A 46 8.68 1.16 0.19
C LEU A 46 9.41 1.40 -1.15
N LYS A 47 9.54 0.37 -1.98
CA LYS A 47 10.10 0.50 -3.34
C LYS A 47 9.21 1.39 -4.21
N MET A 48 7.88 1.23 -4.12
CA MET A 48 6.92 2.06 -4.82
C MET A 48 7.04 3.53 -4.42
N LYS A 49 7.21 3.84 -3.13
CA LYS A 49 7.50 5.19 -2.64
C LYS A 49 8.62 5.84 -3.43
N THR A 50 9.73 5.12 -3.52
CA THR A 50 10.96 5.63 -4.13
C THR A 50 10.81 5.76 -5.65
N ARG A 51 10.21 4.75 -6.28
CA ARG A 51 10.07 4.63 -7.74
C ARG A 51 9.02 5.59 -8.32
N TYR A 52 7.93 5.84 -7.59
CA TYR A 52 6.73 6.53 -8.10
C TYR A 52 6.35 7.79 -7.31
N LYS A 53 7.20 8.33 -6.42
CA LYS A 53 6.87 9.54 -5.62
C LYS A 53 6.32 10.75 -6.41
N ILE A 54 6.70 10.91 -7.69
CA ILE A 54 6.23 11.99 -8.57
C ILE A 54 5.16 11.55 -9.59
N ASP A 55 4.81 10.26 -9.58
CA ASP A 55 3.79 9.71 -10.47
C ASP A 55 2.39 10.18 -9.99
N PRO A 56 1.60 10.83 -10.86
CA PRO A 56 0.29 11.36 -10.47
C PRO A 56 -0.68 10.31 -9.93
N GLU A 57 -0.63 9.09 -10.46
CA GLU A 57 -1.51 8.01 -10.04
C GLU A 57 -1.10 7.46 -8.66
N TYR A 58 0.22 7.34 -8.43
CA TYR A 58 0.74 7.06 -7.11
C TYR A 58 0.30 8.10 -6.09
N ILE A 59 0.48 9.39 -6.37
CA ILE A 59 0.07 10.48 -5.48
C ILE A 59 -1.43 10.42 -5.18
N ARG A 60 -2.25 10.15 -6.21
CA ARG A 60 -3.72 10.04 -6.07
C ARG A 60 -4.12 8.89 -5.14
N LEU A 61 -3.49 7.72 -5.28
CA LEU A 61 -3.77 6.56 -4.44
C LEU A 61 -3.20 6.72 -3.03
N ARG A 62 -2.00 7.30 -2.89
CA ARG A 62 -1.32 7.54 -1.61
C ARG A 62 -2.12 8.43 -0.67
N LYS A 63 -2.87 9.39 -1.21
CA LYS A 63 -3.76 10.29 -0.46
C LYS A 63 -4.96 9.60 0.21
N LYS A 64 -5.21 8.31 -0.08
CA LYS A 64 -6.35 7.57 0.47
C LYS A 64 -6.09 6.93 1.84
N PHE A 65 -4.90 7.09 2.40
CA PHE A 65 -4.51 6.53 3.69
C PHE A 65 -3.47 7.44 4.38
N PRO A 66 -3.20 7.27 5.68
CA PRO A 66 -2.48 8.25 6.49
C PRO A 66 -1.08 8.54 5.99
N GLU A 67 -0.60 9.77 6.15
CA GLU A 67 0.75 10.18 5.70
C GLU A 67 1.86 9.45 6.48
N GLU A 68 1.54 9.02 7.70
CA GLU A 68 2.41 8.26 8.60
C GLU A 68 2.73 6.85 8.08
N PHE A 69 1.93 6.33 7.14
CA PHE A 69 2.21 5.02 6.53
C PHE A 69 3.48 5.15 5.68
N PRO A 70 4.51 4.31 5.90
CA PRO A 70 5.78 4.41 5.20
C PRO A 70 5.67 3.78 3.81
N VAL A 71 4.81 4.36 2.98
CA VAL A 71 4.46 3.94 1.62
C VAL A 71 4.68 5.07 0.67
#